data_AF-A0A7C4DPF2-F1
#
_entry.id   AF-A0A7C4DPF2-F1
#
_cell.length_a   1.000
_cell.length_b   1.000
_cell.length_c   1.000
_cell.angle_alpha   90.00
_cell.angle_beta   90.00
_cell.angle_gamma   90.00
#
_symmetry.space_group_name_H-M   'P 1'
#
loop_
_entity.id
_entity.type
_entity.pdbx_description
1 polymer ?
#
loop_
_entity_poly.entity_id
_entity_poly.type
_entity_poly.pdbx_seq_one_letter_code
_entity_poly.pdbx_strand_id
1 'polypeptide(L)'
;MVGICQDIFVLQKAIAVGVLVLLIIVSFFSIKSVVKIVVSFIALFVAIAHYAVLSSLTKYVKVMIYPFIVTESTSSGSVFYVDIGQLILVLLLLAWRAELHDLLRKTRWWRRHERVERNN
;
A
#
# COMPACT_ATOMS: atom_id res chain seq x y z
N MET A 1 -11.73 -0.80 -29.44
CA MET A 1 -11.49 -0.05 -28.19
C MET A 1 -11.86 -0.81 -26.92
N VAL A 2 -12.91 -1.65 -26.92
CA VAL A 2 -13.31 -2.44 -25.73
C VAL A 2 -12.22 -3.45 -25.27
N GLY A 3 -11.52 -4.11 -26.20
CA GLY A 3 -10.45 -5.06 -25.86
C GLY A 3 -9.24 -4.45 -25.17
N ILE A 4 -8.77 -3.28 -25.63
CA ILE A 4 -7.59 -2.59 -25.07
C ILE A 4 -7.81 -2.22 -23.60
N CYS A 5 -9.02 -1.82 -23.21
CA CYS A 5 -9.34 -1.53 -21.80
C CYS A 5 -9.27 -2.80 -20.94
N GLN A 6 -9.78 -3.94 -21.42
CA GLN A 6 -9.72 -5.18 -20.65
C GLN A 6 -8.28 -5.66 -20.47
N ASP A 7 -7.45 -5.58 -21.50
CA ASP A 7 -6.04 -5.98 -21.42
C ASP A 7 -5.25 -5.11 -20.44
N ILE A 8 -5.51 -3.80 -20.41
CA ILE A 8 -4.89 -2.88 -19.44
C ILE A 8 -5.30 -3.23 -18.00
N PHE A 9 -6.57 -3.54 -17.77
CA PHE A 9 -7.05 -3.94 -16.44
C PHE A 9 -6.45 -5.27 -15.98
N VAL A 10 -6.33 -6.26 -16.87
CA VAL A 10 -5.70 -7.55 -16.55
C VAL A 10 -4.21 -7.36 -16.26
N LEU A 11 -3.51 -6.58 -17.08
CA LEU A 11 -2.10 -6.27 -16.88
C LEU A 11 -1.85 -5.54 -15.57
N GLN A 12 -2.68 -4.54 -15.24
CA GLN A 12 -2.58 -3.80 -13.99
C GLN A 12 -2.77 -4.71 -12.77
N LYS A 13 -3.75 -5.64 -12.82
CA LYS A 13 -3.94 -6.64 -11.75
C LYS A 13 -2.73 -7.56 -11.63
N ALA A 14 -2.18 -8.05 -12.74
CA ALA A 14 -0.99 -8.91 -12.72
C ALA A 14 0.23 -8.20 -12.11
N ILE A 15 0.45 -6.93 -12.48
CA ILE A 15 1.52 -6.10 -11.90
C ILE A 15 1.31 -5.93 -10.40
N ALA A 16 0.08 -5.62 -9.96
CA ALA A 16 -0.22 -5.43 -8.54
C ALA A 16 0.01 -6.70 -7.72
N VAL A 17 -0.37 -7.87 -8.25
CA VAL A 17 -0.09 -9.17 -7.62
C VAL A 17 1.41 -9.43 -7.57
N GLY A 18 2.16 -9.16 -8.64
CA GLY A 18 3.61 -9.31 -8.65
C GLY A 18 4.30 -8.44 -7.59
N VAL A 19 3.86 -7.19 -7.43
CA VAL A 19 4.34 -6.27 -6.39
C VAL A 19 4.01 -6.77 -4.99
N LEU A 20 2.81 -7.33 -4.76
CA LEU A 20 2.46 -7.94 -3.48
C LEU A 20 3.42 -9.08 -3.12
N VAL A 21 3.72 -9.97 -4.07
CA VAL A 21 4.67 -11.08 -3.86
C VAL A 21 6.05 -10.55 -3.51
N LEU A 22 6.54 -9.54 -4.24
CA LEU A 22 7.82 -8.89 -3.94
C LEU A 22 7.85 -8.26 -2.55
N LEU A 23 6.78 -7.57 -2.15
CA LEU A 23 6.67 -6.97 -0.81
C LEU A 23 6.66 -8.02 0.29
N ILE A 24 5.98 -9.15 0.09
CA ILE A 24 6.02 -10.27 1.03
C ILE A 24 7.48 -10.74 1.17
N ILE A 25 8.19 -10.98 0.08
CA ILE A 25 9.60 -11.39 0.11
C ILE A 25 10.44 -10.35 0.89
N VAL A 26 10.35 -9.06 0.56
CA VAL A 26 11.09 -8.00 1.26
C VAL A 26 10.70 -7.92 2.75
N SER A 27 9.46 -8.25 3.11
CA SER A 27 8.96 -8.18 4.49
C SER A 27 9.45 -9.34 5.38
N PHE A 28 9.74 -10.50 4.78
CA PHE A 28 10.20 -11.69 5.48
C PHE A 28 11.72 -11.88 5.43
N PHE A 29 12.37 -11.44 4.34
CA PHE A 29 13.81 -11.58 4.17
C PHE A 29 14.52 -10.27 4.52
N SER A 30 15.66 -10.36 5.23
CA SER A 30 16.47 -9.19 5.61
C SER A 30 17.26 -8.62 4.42
N ILE A 31 16.54 -8.07 3.44
CA ILE A 31 17.07 -7.54 2.19
C ILE A 31 17.78 -6.20 2.43
N LYS A 32 18.84 -5.93 1.65
CA LYS A 32 19.59 -4.67 1.68
C LYS A 32 18.65 -3.47 1.54
N SER A 33 18.90 -2.42 2.32
CA SER A 33 18.04 -1.22 2.39
C SER A 33 17.79 -0.56 1.05
N VAL A 34 18.77 -0.55 0.13
CA VAL A 34 18.61 0.05 -1.21
C VAL A 34 17.52 -0.67 -2.02
N VAL A 35 17.53 -2.00 -2.04
CA VAL A 35 16.51 -2.79 -2.76
C VAL A 35 15.13 -2.58 -2.13
N LYS A 36 15.07 -2.56 -0.79
CA LYS A 36 13.83 -2.26 -0.08
C LYS A 36 13.27 -0.89 -0.45
N ILE A 37 14.10 0.14 -0.56
CA ILE A 37 13.69 1.50 -0.97
C ILE A 37 13.11 1.47 -2.40
N VAL A 38 13.79 0.84 -3.35
CA VAL A 38 13.31 0.74 -4.74
C VAL A 38 11.96 0.02 -4.80
N VAL A 39 11.84 -1.14 -4.13
CA VAL A 39 10.57 -1.88 -4.07
C VAL A 39 9.47 -1.05 -3.41
N SER A 40 9.81 -0.24 -2.40
CA SER A 40 8.86 0.65 -1.71
C SER A 40 8.29 1.72 -2.65
N PHE A 41 9.12 2.34 -3.48
CA PHE A 41 8.66 3.31 -4.47
C PHE A 41 7.77 2.67 -5.54
N ILE A 42 8.15 1.49 -6.03
CA ILE A 42 7.34 0.74 -7.00
C ILE A 42 5.98 0.39 -6.38
N ALA A 43 5.99 -0.12 -5.15
CA ALA A 43 4.78 -0.44 -4.40
C ALA A 43 3.86 0.78 -4.23
N LEU A 44 4.42 1.91 -3.82
CA LEU A 44 3.67 3.14 -3.66
C LEU A 44 3.06 3.62 -4.98
N PHE A 45 3.83 3.57 -6.07
CA PHE A 45 3.33 3.92 -7.40
C PHE A 45 2.16 3.04 -7.84
N VAL A 46 2.25 1.73 -7.59
CA VAL A 46 1.16 0.79 -7.90
C VAL A 46 -0.07 1.04 -7.03
N ALA A 47 0.09 1.35 -5.74
CA ALA A 47 -1.03 1.70 -4.87
C ALA A 47 -1.73 3.00 -5.34
N ILE A 48 -0.95 4.02 -5.72
CA ILE A 48 -1.50 5.27 -6.29
C ILE A 48 -2.25 4.98 -7.59
N ALA A 49 -1.66 4.20 -8.50
CA ALA A 49 -2.29 3.82 -9.75
C ALA A 49 -3.60 3.04 -9.52
N HIS A 50 -3.64 2.17 -8.51
CA HIS A 50 -4.85 1.44 -8.12
C HIS A 50 -6.00 2.39 -7.76
N TYR A 51 -5.75 3.38 -6.89
CA TYR A 51 -6.79 4.35 -6.52
C TYR A 51 -7.12 5.34 -7.63
N ALA A 52 -6.18 5.66 -8.53
CA ALA A 52 -6.47 6.47 -9.70
C ALA A 52 -7.45 5.78 -10.67
N VAL A 53 -7.28 4.47 -10.89
CA VAL A 53 -8.21 3.65 -11.67
C VAL A 53 -9.57 3.58 -10.96
N LEU A 54 -9.57 3.33 -9.65
CA LEU A 54 -10.79 3.23 -8.87
C LEU A 54 -11.59 4.55 -8.87
N SER A 55 -10.91 5.68 -8.75
CA SER A 55 -11.49 7.01 -8.90
C SER A 55 -12.11 7.21 -10.29
N SER A 56 -11.48 6.70 -11.34
CA SER A 56 -12.04 6.79 -12.70
C SER A 56 -13.30 5.96 -12.89
N LEU A 57 -13.44 4.83 -12.18
CA LEU A 57 -14.62 3.97 -12.20
C LEU A 57 -15.85 4.60 -11.52
N THR A 58 -15.64 5.53 -10.58
CA THR A 58 -16.75 6.22 -9.89
C THR A 58 -17.69 6.99 -10.83
N LYS A 59 -17.24 7.30 -12.06
CA LYS A 59 -18.05 7.90 -13.12
C LYS A 59 -19.15 6.98 -13.65
N TYR A 60 -18.97 5.67 -13.49
CA TYR A 60 -19.84 4.64 -14.06
C TYR A 60 -20.56 3.79 -13.01
N VAL A 61 -19.92 3.59 -11.85
CA VAL A 61 -20.44 2.73 -10.78
C VAL A 61 -20.28 3.42 -9.42
N LYS A 62 -21.17 3.12 -8.48
CA LYS A 62 -21.00 3.60 -7.10
C LYS A 62 -19.93 2.76 -6.43
N VAL A 63 -18.78 3.36 -6.15
CA VAL A 63 -17.68 2.72 -5.42
C VAL A 63 -17.72 3.13 -3.96
N MET A 64 -17.61 2.16 -3.04
CA MET A 64 -17.35 2.42 -1.61
C MET A 64 -16.11 1.65 -1.18
N ILE A 65 -15.24 2.31 -0.42
CA ILE A 65 -13.99 1.76 0.08
C ILE A 65 -14.14 1.55 1.59
N TYR A 66 -14.03 0.31 2.03
CA TYR A 66 -14.00 -0.12 3.41
C TYR A 66 -12.57 -0.59 3.76
N PRO A 67 -12.27 -0.82 5.05
CA PRO A 67 -11.03 -1.49 5.43
C PRO A 67 -10.91 -2.85 4.73
N PHE A 68 -9.86 -3.00 3.93
CA PHE A 68 -9.49 -4.16 3.12
C PHE A 68 -10.48 -4.60 2.03
N ILE A 69 -11.61 -3.90 1.87
CA ILE A 69 -12.67 -4.30 0.94
C ILE A 69 -13.11 -3.09 0.12
N VAL A 70 -13.24 -3.29 -1.19
CA VAL A 70 -13.88 -2.34 -2.10
C VAL A 70 -15.18 -2.96 -2.58
N THR A 71 -16.24 -2.15 -2.62
CA THR A 71 -17.53 -2.54 -3.19
C THR A 71 -17.87 -1.65 -4.38
N GLU A 72 -18.27 -2.27 -5.48
CA GLU A 72 -18.79 -1.60 -6.67
C GLU A 72 -20.28 -1.94 -6.79
N SER A 73 -21.13 -0.94 -7.00
CA SER A 73 -22.58 -1.10 -7.14
C SER A 73 -23.09 -0.46 -8.42
N THR A 74 -23.92 -1.19 -9.14
CA THR A 74 -24.65 -0.76 -10.35
C THR A 74 -26.14 -0.96 -10.15
N SER A 75 -26.97 -0.55 -11.10
CA SER A 75 -28.40 -0.86 -11.11
C SER A 75 -28.70 -2.36 -11.18
N SER A 76 -27.75 -3.16 -11.70
CA SER A 76 -27.92 -4.61 -11.92
C SER A 76 -27.35 -5.48 -10.79
N GLY A 77 -26.70 -4.88 -9.79
CA GLY A 77 -26.13 -5.60 -8.66
C GLY A 77 -24.85 -4.97 -8.10
N SER A 78 -24.28 -5.62 -7.08
CA SER A 78 -23.03 -5.19 -6.45
C SER A 78 -22.01 -6.33 -6.39
N VAL A 79 -20.74 -5.97 -6.54
CA VAL A 79 -19.59 -6.87 -6.40
C VAL A 79 -18.68 -6.29 -5.32
N PHE A 80 -18.10 -7.17 -4.51
CA PHE A 80 -17.08 -6.81 -3.52
C PHE A 80 -15.79 -7.57 -3.80
N TYR A 81 -14.66 -6.94 -3.55
CA TYR A 81 -13.34 -7.55 -3.71
C TYR A 81 -12.33 -6.91 -2.75
N VAL A 82 -11.18 -7.55 -2.60
CA VAL A 82 -10.12 -7.13 -1.68
C VAL A 82 -9.44 -5.85 -2.17
N ASP A 83 -9.24 -4.89 -1.27
CA ASP A 83 -8.47 -3.66 -1.56
C ASP A 83 -6.97 -3.97 -1.61
N ILE A 84 -6.48 -4.20 -2.83
CA ILE A 84 -5.06 -4.47 -3.10
C ILE A 84 -4.19 -3.26 -2.72
N GLY A 85 -4.69 -2.03 -2.88
CA GLY A 85 -3.97 -0.82 -2.49
C GLY A 85 -3.69 -0.78 -1.00
N GLN A 86 -4.69 -1.07 -0.17
CA GLN A 86 -4.53 -1.16 1.29
C GLN A 86 -3.57 -2.29 1.69
N LEU A 87 -3.66 -3.46 1.05
CA LEU A 87 -2.74 -4.57 1.33
C LEU A 87 -1.29 -4.20 1.03
N ILE A 88 -1.04 -3.51 -0.09
CA ILE A 88 0.29 -3.00 -0.44
C ILE A 88 0.81 -2.05 0.64
N LEU A 89 -0.02 -1.12 1.11
CA LEU A 89 0.37 -0.16 2.15
C LEU A 89 0.68 -0.84 3.49
N VAL A 90 -0.12 -1.83 3.90
CA VAL A 90 0.12 -2.60 5.12
C VAL A 90 1.42 -3.39 5.03
N LEU A 91 1.66 -4.10 3.92
CA LEU A 91 2.91 -4.83 3.71
C LEU A 91 4.12 -3.90 3.65
N LEU A 92 3.96 -2.71 3.08
CA LEU A 92 5.00 -1.70 3.07
C LEU A 92 5.38 -1.28 4.51
N LEU A 93 4.40 -1.01 5.36
CA LEU A 93 4.65 -0.70 6.78
C LEU A 93 5.35 -1.88 7.49
N LEU A 94 4.94 -3.11 7.19
CA LEU A 94 5.55 -4.32 7.76
C LEU A 94 6.98 -4.54 7.27
N ALA A 95 7.32 -4.17 6.03
CA ALA A 95 8.67 -4.25 5.48
C ALA A 95 9.65 -3.30 6.17
N TRP A 96 9.14 -2.19 6.73
CA TRP A 96 9.92 -1.17 7.44
C TRP A 96 9.76 -1.22 8.96
N ARG A 97 9.11 -2.26 9.50
CA ARG A 97 8.76 -2.33 10.94
C ARG A 97 9.97 -2.20 11.87
N ALA A 98 11.11 -2.77 11.49
CA ALA A 98 12.32 -2.75 12.31
C ALA A 98 12.91 -1.34 12.40
N GLU A 99 13.04 -0.66 11.26
CA GLU A 99 13.57 0.71 11.18
C GLU A 99 12.62 1.71 11.85
N LEU A 100 11.31 1.57 11.62
CA LEU A 100 10.30 2.41 12.27
C LEU A 100 10.36 2.26 13.79
N HIS A 101 10.52 1.04 14.30
CA HIS A 101 10.64 0.79 15.73
C HIS A 101 11.94 1.37 16.32
N ASP A 102 13.07 1.27 15.61
CA ASP A 102 14.33 1.87 16.03
C ASP A 102 14.26 3.42 16.07
N LEU A 103 13.68 4.03 15.04
CA LEU A 103 13.45 5.48 14.99
C LEU A 103 12.58 5.94 16.18
N LEU A 104 11.46 5.27 16.42
CA LEU A 104 10.56 5.59 17.54
C LEU A 104 11.22 5.42 18.91
N ARG A 105 12.15 4.45 19.05
CA ARG A 105 12.92 4.24 20.28
C ARG A 105 13.91 5.40 20.49
N LYS A 106 14.66 5.78 19.45
CA LYS A 106 15.61 6.90 19.49
C LYS A 106 14.92 8.22 19.85
N THR A 107 13.79 8.54 19.22
CA THR A 107 13.04 9.77 19.51
C THR A 107 12.49 9.81 20.95
N ARG A 108 12.10 8.67 21.52
CA ARG A 108 11.65 8.60 22.93
C ARG A 108 12.79 8.82 23.91
N TRP A 109 13.99 8.32 23.61
CA TRP A 109 15.17 8.50 24.44
C TRP A 109 15.61 9.97 24.48
N TRP A 110 15.69 10.64 23.33
CA TRP A 110 15.99 12.08 23.24
C TRP A 110 15.03 12.94 24.06
N ARG A 111 13.71 12.71 23.93
CA ARG A 111 12.69 13.42 24.72
C ARG A 111 12.74 13.15 26.23
N ARG A 112 13.44 12.10 26.67
CA ARG A 112 13.63 11.83 28.10
C ARG A 112 14.78 12.69 28.64
N HIS A 113 15.89 12.79 27.90
CA HIS A 113 17.05 13.59 28.31
C HIS A 113 16.74 15.09 28.35
N GLU A 114 16.07 15.64 27.34
CA GLU A 114 15.65 17.06 27.35
C GLU A 114 14.74 17.45 28.53
N ARG A 115 14.03 16.47 29.11
CA ARG A 115 13.18 16.70 30.29
C ARG A 115 13.97 16.65 31.59
N VAL A 116 15.05 15.87 31.63
CA VAL A 116 15.95 15.84 32.79
C VAL A 116 16.78 17.11 32.85
N GLU A 117 17.31 17.56 31.70
CA GLU A 117 18.08 18.82 31.63
C GLU A 117 17.25 20.06 31.97
N ARG A 118 15.94 20.08 31.65
CA ARG A 118 15.06 21.20 32.00
C ARG A 118 14.63 21.25 33.48
N ASN A 119 14.81 20.15 34.21
CA ASN A 119 14.37 20.03 35.61
C ASN A 119 15.53 20.17 36.61
N ASN A 120 16.77 20.33 36.14
CA ASN A 120 17.96 20.65 36.93
C ASN A 120 18.36 22.12 36.73
#